data_AF-A0AA89AEZ0-F1
#
_entry.id   AF-A0AA89AEZ0-F1
#
_cell.length_a   1.000
_cell.length_b   1.000
_cell.length_c   1.000
_cell.angle_alpha   90.00
_cell.angle_beta   90.00
_cell.angle_gamma   90.00
#
_symmetry.space_group_name_H-M   'P 1'
#
loop_
_entity.id
_entity.type
_entity.pdbx_description
1 polymer ?
#
loop_
_entity_poly.entity_id
_entity_poly.type
_entity_poly.pdbx_seq_one_letter_code
_entity_poly.pdbx_strand_id
1 'polypeptide(L)'
;MPTDQAELIIDQVLKRDIPWETYMTTKLINGTGLQLLRRYDKKAESYRAQLLDDDGSAYVRVFVSILRDIFKEETVEYVLALVDQMLTANPKRARLFHDKSLAEEDTYEPFLRLLWKGNWFVQEKSCKILSLIVSARPKVQDTSPVNGEASVSKTKWTNIDDVLNGLVEWLCAQDLLEALNQLEGGLKDNIKKLNSFEKYKQEVLSRHLDWSPIHKDLNFWRENVTNFEENNFEILRVLLTLLDQSPDPRTQAVACFDLSQFIRCHPAGRVIVTDLKAKERVMKLLNHENAEVTKNALLCIQRLFLGAKYASFLQV
;
A
#
# COMPACT_ATOMS: atom_id res chain seq x y z
N MET A 1 4.23 -2.73 -2.05
CA MET A 1 3.58 -4.05 -1.92
C MET A 1 3.07 -4.19 -0.49
N PRO A 2 1.86 -4.70 -0.23
CA PRO A 2 1.46 -5.02 1.14
C PRO A 2 2.23 -6.28 1.58
N THR A 3 3.45 -6.08 2.07
CA THR A 3 4.43 -7.12 2.41
C THR A 3 4.13 -7.85 3.73
N ASP A 4 2.88 -7.82 4.20
CA ASP A 4 2.51 -8.34 5.54
C ASP A 4 1.48 -9.48 5.51
N GLN A 5 1.15 -10.01 4.32
CA GLN A 5 0.52 -11.33 4.21
C GLN A 5 1.64 -12.35 3.99
N ALA A 6 1.86 -13.23 4.97
CA ALA A 6 2.76 -14.37 4.81
C ALA A 6 2.46 -15.06 3.48
N GLU A 7 3.41 -15.02 2.56
CA GLU A 7 3.25 -15.57 1.21
C GLU A 7 2.93 -17.05 1.34
N LEU A 8 1.68 -17.43 1.08
CA LEU A 8 1.24 -18.81 1.21
C LEU A 8 2.00 -19.66 0.18
N ILE A 9 2.86 -20.55 0.67
CA ILE A 9 3.62 -21.44 -0.19
C ILE A 9 2.69 -22.56 -0.67
N ILE A 10 2.70 -22.86 -1.97
CA ILE A 10 1.86 -23.92 -2.61
C ILE A 10 1.92 -25.23 -1.82
N ASP A 11 3.10 -25.64 -1.36
CA ASP A 11 3.31 -26.87 -0.59
C ASP A 11 2.59 -26.88 0.77
N GLN A 12 2.35 -25.71 1.39
CA GLN A 12 1.57 -25.61 2.62
C GLN A 12 0.07 -25.74 2.32
N VAL A 13 -0.39 -25.10 1.25
CA VAL A 13 -1.79 -25.18 0.81
C VAL A 13 -2.14 -26.63 0.46
N LEU A 14 -1.29 -27.32 -0.31
CA LEU A 14 -1.50 -28.71 -0.75
C LEU A 14 -1.44 -29.76 0.38
N LYS A 15 -1.03 -29.39 1.59
CA LYS A 15 -1.08 -30.28 2.78
C LYS A 15 -2.43 -30.31 3.47
N ARG A 16 -3.30 -29.33 3.18
CA ARG A 16 -4.60 -29.21 3.85
C ARG A 16 -5.51 -30.40 3.53
N ASP A 17 -6.40 -30.70 4.47
CA ASP A 17 -7.43 -31.70 4.26
C ASP A 17 -8.72 -31.02 3.85
N ILE A 18 -9.18 -31.30 2.62
CA ILE A 18 -10.38 -30.69 2.07
C ILE A 18 -11.55 -31.68 2.25
N PRO A 19 -12.68 -31.24 2.82
CA PRO A 19 -13.81 -32.12 3.13
C PRO A 19 -14.66 -32.43 1.87
N TRP A 20 -14.07 -33.13 0.89
CA TRP A 20 -14.72 -33.46 -0.39
C TRP A 20 -16.06 -34.20 -0.22
N GLU A 21 -16.14 -35.09 0.77
CA GLU A 21 -17.38 -35.83 1.11
C GLU A 21 -18.52 -34.91 1.54
N THR A 22 -18.20 -33.85 2.30
CA THR A 22 -19.18 -32.86 2.71
C THR A 22 -19.70 -32.12 1.50
N TYR A 23 -18.83 -31.68 0.59
CA TYR A 23 -19.24 -30.99 -0.63
C TYR A 23 -20.10 -31.86 -1.55
N MET A 24 -19.84 -33.18 -1.59
CA MET A 24 -20.70 -34.12 -2.30
C MET A 24 -22.08 -34.26 -1.64
N THR A 25 -22.10 -34.42 -0.32
CA THR A 25 -23.35 -34.54 0.45
C THR A 25 -24.22 -33.30 0.32
N THR A 26 -23.60 -32.11 0.25
CA THR A 26 -24.30 -30.82 0.03
C THR A 26 -24.57 -30.53 -1.45
N LYS A 27 -24.32 -31.48 -2.37
CA LYS A 27 -24.53 -31.36 -3.81
C LYS A 27 -23.74 -30.24 -4.51
N LEU A 28 -22.65 -29.79 -3.90
CA LEU A 28 -21.69 -28.85 -4.51
C LEU A 28 -20.68 -29.56 -5.42
N ILE A 29 -20.50 -30.88 -5.22
CA ILE A 29 -19.75 -31.77 -6.11
C ILE A 29 -20.62 -32.99 -6.40
N ASN A 30 -20.62 -33.51 -7.63
CA ASN A 30 -21.35 -34.73 -7.95
C ASN A 30 -20.53 -36.00 -7.66
N GLY A 31 -21.18 -37.17 -7.65
CA GLY A 31 -20.51 -38.45 -7.32
C GLY A 31 -19.32 -38.78 -8.23
N THR A 32 -19.44 -38.49 -9.53
CA THR A 32 -18.36 -38.68 -10.51
C THR A 32 -17.17 -37.78 -10.20
N GLY A 33 -17.42 -36.51 -9.88
CA GLY A 33 -16.40 -35.53 -9.52
C GLY A 33 -15.64 -35.94 -8.25
N LEU A 34 -16.35 -36.44 -7.24
CA LEU A 34 -15.73 -36.97 -6.03
C LEU A 34 -14.82 -38.18 -6.33
N GLN A 35 -15.24 -39.09 -7.22
CA GLN A 35 -14.42 -40.24 -7.61
C GLN A 35 -13.14 -39.80 -8.34
N LEU A 36 -13.24 -38.81 -9.25
CA LEU A 36 -12.08 -38.24 -9.92
C LEU A 36 -11.13 -37.57 -8.92
N LEU A 37 -11.64 -36.78 -7.97
CA LEU A 37 -10.83 -36.17 -6.91
C LEU A 37 -10.09 -37.22 -6.09
N ARG A 38 -10.75 -38.30 -5.64
CA ARG A 38 -10.10 -39.38 -4.87
C ARG A 38 -8.97 -40.08 -5.65
N ARG A 39 -9.09 -40.16 -6.97
CA ARG A 39 -8.05 -40.73 -7.84
C ARG A 39 -6.89 -39.77 -8.08
N TYR A 40 -7.11 -38.46 -8.05
CA TYR A 40 -6.11 -37.45 -8.36
C TYR A 40 -5.42 -36.87 -7.11
N ASP A 41 -6.18 -36.56 -6.07
CA ASP A 41 -5.75 -35.83 -4.89
C ASP A 41 -4.71 -36.60 -4.08
N LYS A 42 -3.68 -35.88 -3.61
CA LYS A 42 -2.55 -36.40 -2.84
C LYS A 42 -1.81 -37.58 -3.50
N LYS A 43 -1.94 -37.77 -4.82
CA LYS A 43 -1.19 -38.79 -5.58
C LYS A 43 0.13 -38.27 -6.13
N ALA A 44 1.06 -39.19 -6.39
CA ALA A 44 2.32 -38.89 -7.04
C ALA A 44 2.10 -38.23 -8.42
N GLU A 45 3.01 -37.34 -8.81
CA GLU A 45 2.93 -36.63 -10.10
C GLU A 45 2.84 -37.60 -11.29
N SER A 46 3.62 -38.68 -11.29
CA SER A 46 3.61 -39.68 -12.37
C SER A 46 2.25 -40.34 -12.57
N TYR A 47 1.55 -40.66 -11.47
CA TYR A 47 0.21 -41.23 -11.54
C TYR A 47 -0.82 -40.20 -12.02
N ARG A 48 -0.73 -38.96 -11.53
CA ARG A 48 -1.58 -37.86 -11.99
C ARG A 48 -1.37 -37.57 -13.47
N ALA A 49 -0.14 -37.64 -13.96
CA ALA A 49 0.18 -37.48 -15.37
C ALA A 49 -0.57 -38.49 -16.23
N GLN A 50 -0.53 -39.78 -15.86
CA GLN A 50 -1.26 -40.84 -16.57
C GLN A 50 -2.78 -40.58 -16.58
N LEU A 51 -3.37 -40.18 -15.45
CA LEU A 51 -4.79 -39.86 -15.39
C LEU A 51 -5.19 -38.71 -16.33
N LEU A 52 -4.31 -37.70 -16.46
CA LEU A 52 -4.54 -36.55 -17.33
C LEU A 52 -4.33 -36.87 -18.81
N ASP A 53 -3.45 -37.82 -19.12
CA ASP A 53 -3.27 -38.33 -20.48
C ASP A 53 -4.50 -39.16 -20.93
N ASP A 54 -5.12 -39.89 -20.01
CA ASP A 54 -6.30 -40.73 -20.28
C ASP A 54 -7.62 -39.92 -20.37
N ASP A 55 -7.88 -39.01 -19.42
CA ASP A 55 -9.18 -38.31 -19.31
C ASP A 55 -9.04 -36.89 -18.71
N GLY A 56 -8.03 -36.13 -19.18
CA GLY A 56 -7.69 -34.83 -18.61
C GLY A 56 -8.82 -33.79 -18.60
N SER A 57 -9.72 -33.79 -19.59
CA SER A 57 -10.83 -32.84 -19.66
C SER A 57 -11.87 -33.07 -18.55
N ALA A 58 -12.07 -34.32 -18.10
CA ALA A 58 -12.95 -34.60 -16.96
C ALA A 58 -12.41 -34.01 -15.65
N TYR A 59 -11.10 -34.05 -15.41
CA TYR A 59 -10.49 -33.41 -14.23
C TYR A 59 -10.58 -31.89 -14.29
N VAL A 60 -10.35 -31.29 -15.46
CA VAL A 60 -10.55 -29.85 -15.67
C VAL A 60 -11.99 -29.44 -15.36
N ARG A 61 -12.99 -30.21 -15.85
CA ARG A 61 -14.41 -29.94 -15.53
C ARG A 61 -14.66 -29.88 -14.03
N VAL A 62 -14.11 -30.82 -13.27
CA VAL A 62 -14.25 -30.88 -11.81
C VAL A 62 -13.60 -29.68 -11.13
N PHE A 63 -12.38 -29.30 -11.54
CA PHE A 63 -11.72 -28.12 -10.96
C PHE A 63 -12.48 -26.83 -11.26
N VAL A 64 -12.92 -26.63 -12.50
CA VAL A 64 -13.71 -25.47 -12.93
C VAL A 64 -15.04 -25.41 -12.18
N SER A 65 -15.75 -26.54 -12.06
CA SER A 65 -17.02 -26.57 -11.32
C SER A 65 -16.85 -26.22 -9.85
N ILE A 66 -15.78 -26.72 -9.20
CA ILE A 66 -15.50 -26.38 -7.80
C ILE A 66 -15.20 -24.89 -7.65
N LEU A 67 -14.36 -24.32 -8.51
CA LEU A 67 -14.03 -22.89 -8.43
C LEU A 67 -15.25 -22.00 -8.70
N ARG A 68 -16.19 -22.47 -9.52
CA ARG A 68 -17.46 -21.78 -9.79
C ARG A 68 -18.42 -21.84 -8.60
N ASP A 69 -18.60 -23.04 -8.02
CA ASP A 69 -19.71 -23.33 -7.11
C ASP A 69 -19.31 -23.25 -5.62
N ILE A 70 -18.02 -23.30 -5.29
CA ILE A 70 -17.50 -23.29 -3.91
C ILE A 70 -16.65 -22.02 -3.67
N PHE A 71 -17.06 -21.23 -2.67
CA PHE A 71 -16.40 -19.97 -2.31
C PHE A 71 -15.58 -20.05 -1.01
N LYS A 72 -15.46 -21.23 -0.39
CA LYS A 72 -14.66 -21.40 0.83
C LYS A 72 -13.18 -21.17 0.48
N GLU A 73 -12.57 -20.15 1.08
CA GLU A 73 -11.20 -19.70 0.78
C GLU A 73 -10.19 -20.85 0.72
N GLU A 74 -10.11 -21.66 1.77
CA GLU A 74 -9.17 -22.79 1.84
C GLU A 74 -9.31 -23.78 0.67
N THR A 75 -10.54 -23.99 0.18
CA THR A 75 -10.84 -24.91 -0.92
C THR A 75 -10.53 -24.28 -2.27
N VAL A 76 -10.83 -23.00 -2.44
CA VAL A 76 -10.46 -22.24 -3.64
C VAL A 76 -8.94 -22.21 -3.80
N GLU A 77 -8.20 -21.88 -2.73
CA GLU A 77 -6.74 -21.91 -2.70
C GLU A 77 -6.21 -23.30 -3.06
N TYR A 78 -6.79 -24.35 -2.48
CA TYR A 78 -6.36 -25.74 -2.74
C TYR A 78 -6.56 -26.15 -4.19
N VAL A 79 -7.72 -25.86 -4.79
CA VAL A 79 -7.99 -26.21 -6.19
C VAL A 79 -7.13 -25.39 -7.13
N LEU A 80 -6.93 -24.10 -6.88
CA LEU A 80 -5.97 -23.29 -7.65
C LEU A 80 -4.55 -23.83 -7.54
N ALA A 81 -4.12 -24.29 -6.37
CA ALA A 81 -2.83 -24.94 -6.19
C ALA A 81 -2.71 -26.27 -6.97
N LEU A 82 -3.78 -27.08 -7.03
CA LEU A 82 -3.80 -28.30 -7.85
C LEU A 82 -3.70 -28.00 -9.35
N VAL A 83 -4.43 -26.98 -9.82
CA VAL A 83 -4.39 -26.55 -11.23
C VAL A 83 -3.02 -25.94 -11.56
N ASP A 84 -2.47 -25.11 -10.68
CA ASP A 84 -1.13 -24.55 -10.86
C ASP A 84 -0.07 -25.65 -10.90
N GLN A 85 -0.14 -26.65 -10.01
CA GLN A 85 0.78 -27.79 -10.01
C GLN A 85 0.63 -28.62 -11.29
N MET A 86 -0.59 -28.83 -11.77
CA MET A 86 -0.87 -29.53 -13.03
C MET A 86 -0.20 -28.84 -14.22
N LEU A 87 -0.36 -27.52 -14.34
CA LEU A 87 0.15 -26.70 -15.44
C LEU A 87 1.66 -26.44 -15.32
N THR A 88 2.18 -26.32 -14.10
CA THR A 88 3.62 -26.16 -13.85
C THR A 88 4.38 -27.44 -14.23
N ALA A 89 3.82 -28.62 -13.92
CA ALA A 89 4.42 -29.90 -14.31
C ALA A 89 4.44 -30.11 -15.84
N ASN A 90 3.39 -29.67 -16.55
CA ASN A 90 3.38 -29.66 -18.01
C ASN A 90 2.47 -28.55 -18.56
N PRO A 91 3.04 -27.43 -19.06
CA PRO A 91 2.27 -26.31 -19.57
C PRO A 91 1.35 -26.65 -20.75
N LYS A 92 1.64 -27.72 -21.52
CA LYS A 92 0.78 -28.16 -22.64
C LYS A 92 -0.59 -28.66 -22.17
N ARG A 93 -0.73 -29.02 -20.89
CA ARG A 93 -2.02 -29.41 -20.28
C ARG A 93 -3.03 -28.26 -20.26
N ALA A 94 -2.59 -27.01 -20.44
CA ALA A 94 -3.50 -25.88 -20.64
C ALA A 94 -4.46 -26.07 -21.84
N ARG A 95 -4.09 -26.91 -22.83
CA ARG A 95 -4.98 -27.28 -23.95
C ARG A 95 -6.23 -28.06 -23.51
N LEU A 96 -6.18 -28.74 -22.36
CA LEU A 96 -7.32 -29.48 -21.82
C LEU A 96 -8.53 -28.57 -21.51
N PHE A 97 -8.28 -27.29 -21.21
CA PHE A 97 -9.33 -26.28 -20.98
C PHE A 97 -10.06 -25.85 -22.26
N HIS A 98 -9.55 -26.25 -23.44
CA HIS A 98 -10.16 -26.01 -24.75
C HIS A 98 -10.72 -27.30 -25.37
N ASP A 99 -10.81 -28.37 -24.58
CA ASP A 99 -11.34 -29.65 -25.05
C ASP A 99 -12.82 -29.52 -25.42
N LYS A 100 -13.23 -30.18 -26.51
CA LYS A 100 -14.62 -30.08 -27.02
C LYS A 100 -15.67 -30.57 -26.02
N SER A 101 -15.31 -31.50 -25.13
CA SER A 101 -16.22 -31.97 -24.08
C SER A 101 -16.55 -30.89 -23.04
N LEU A 102 -15.81 -29.78 -23.00
CA LEU A 102 -16.05 -28.63 -22.13
C LEU A 102 -16.79 -27.49 -22.85
N ALA A 103 -17.34 -27.72 -24.04
CA ALA A 103 -18.04 -26.69 -24.81
C ALA A 103 -19.29 -26.12 -24.10
N GLU A 104 -19.79 -26.79 -23.05
CA GLU A 104 -20.90 -26.35 -22.18
C GLU A 104 -20.43 -25.70 -20.85
N GLU A 105 -19.12 -25.55 -20.65
CA GLU A 105 -18.51 -24.98 -19.44
C GLU A 105 -17.78 -23.67 -19.74
N ASP A 106 -18.01 -22.62 -18.94
CA ASP A 106 -17.16 -21.44 -18.98
C ASP A 106 -15.85 -21.71 -18.22
N THR A 107 -14.80 -22.05 -18.97
CA THR A 107 -13.50 -22.42 -18.41
C THR A 107 -12.64 -21.22 -18.01
N TYR A 108 -13.10 -19.99 -18.26
CA TYR A 108 -12.39 -18.75 -17.90
C TYR A 108 -13.01 -18.03 -16.72
N GLU A 109 -14.34 -17.95 -16.65
CA GLU A 109 -15.08 -17.12 -15.68
C GLU A 109 -14.61 -17.33 -14.24
N PRO A 110 -14.45 -18.57 -13.73
CA PRO A 110 -14.14 -18.74 -12.32
C PRO A 110 -12.80 -18.11 -11.96
N PHE A 111 -11.79 -18.26 -12.82
CA PHE A 111 -10.48 -17.63 -12.62
C PHE A 111 -10.54 -16.11 -12.80
N LEU A 112 -11.29 -15.63 -13.80
CA LEU A 112 -11.42 -14.19 -14.06
C LEU A 112 -12.10 -13.48 -12.89
N ARG A 113 -13.13 -14.08 -12.29
CA ARG A 113 -13.77 -13.57 -11.08
C ARG A 113 -12.82 -13.57 -9.88
N LEU A 114 -12.03 -14.64 -9.72
CA LEU A 114 -11.09 -14.80 -8.61
C LEU A 114 -9.91 -13.82 -8.69
N LEU A 115 -9.58 -13.31 -9.89
CA LEU A 115 -8.62 -12.22 -10.09
C LEU A 115 -8.99 -10.95 -9.28
N TRP A 116 -10.28 -10.68 -9.10
CA TRP A 116 -10.77 -9.47 -8.43
C TRP A 116 -11.25 -9.70 -6.99
N LYS A 117 -11.70 -10.92 -6.67
CA LYS A 117 -12.36 -11.24 -5.39
C LYS A 117 -11.54 -12.14 -4.47
N GLY A 118 -10.34 -12.55 -4.89
CA GLY A 118 -9.45 -13.40 -4.11
C GLY A 118 -8.54 -12.62 -3.14
N ASN A 119 -7.94 -13.33 -2.19
CA ASN A 119 -6.71 -12.86 -1.54
C ASN A 119 -5.51 -12.93 -2.52
N TRP A 120 -4.34 -12.45 -2.11
CA TRP A 120 -3.17 -12.36 -2.99
C TRP A 120 -2.83 -13.69 -3.69
N PHE A 121 -2.77 -14.79 -2.93
CA PHE A 121 -2.49 -16.11 -3.47
C PHE A 121 -3.50 -16.50 -4.56
N VAL A 122 -4.80 -16.32 -4.28
CA VAL A 122 -5.88 -16.61 -5.23
C VAL A 122 -5.77 -15.76 -6.50
N GLN A 123 -5.50 -14.46 -6.37
CA GLN A 123 -5.36 -13.55 -7.52
C GLN A 123 -4.15 -13.91 -8.38
N GLU A 124 -2.98 -14.13 -7.75
CA GLU A 124 -1.73 -14.48 -8.41
C GLU A 124 -1.85 -15.80 -9.19
N LYS A 125 -2.40 -16.86 -8.58
CA LYS A 125 -2.60 -18.14 -9.26
C LYS A 125 -3.64 -18.04 -10.38
N SER A 126 -4.74 -17.32 -10.16
CA SER A 126 -5.76 -17.11 -11.19
C SER A 126 -5.19 -16.38 -12.41
N CYS A 127 -4.38 -15.34 -12.20
CA CYS A 127 -3.69 -14.61 -13.27
C CYS A 127 -2.74 -15.53 -14.07
N LYS A 128 -1.88 -16.29 -13.39
CA LYS A 128 -0.95 -17.23 -14.03
C LYS A 128 -1.67 -18.30 -14.83
N ILE A 129 -2.72 -18.91 -14.25
CA ILE A 129 -3.51 -19.95 -14.89
C ILE A 129 -4.22 -19.41 -16.13
N LEU A 130 -4.91 -18.27 -16.03
CA LEU A 130 -5.58 -17.62 -17.18
C LEU A 130 -4.60 -17.34 -18.32
N SER A 131 -3.42 -16.81 -17.99
CA SER A 131 -2.37 -16.50 -18.97
C SER A 131 -1.93 -17.76 -19.74
N LEU A 132 -1.79 -18.89 -19.05
CA LEU A 132 -1.43 -20.17 -19.66
C LEU A 132 -2.57 -20.75 -20.51
N ILE A 133 -3.82 -20.71 -20.02
CA ILE A 133 -4.99 -21.19 -20.77
C ILE A 133 -5.15 -20.39 -22.06
N VAL A 134 -5.13 -19.06 -22.00
CA VAL A 134 -5.24 -18.18 -23.16
C VAL A 134 -4.11 -18.45 -24.17
N SER A 135 -2.88 -18.59 -23.70
CA SER A 135 -1.71 -18.87 -24.55
C SER A 135 -1.77 -20.24 -25.25
N ALA A 136 -2.52 -21.20 -24.69
CA ALA A 136 -2.66 -22.54 -25.23
C ALA A 136 -3.81 -22.67 -26.26
N ARG A 137 -4.53 -21.59 -26.55
CA ARG A 137 -5.65 -21.60 -27.50
C ARG A 137 -5.21 -22.14 -28.87
N PRO A 138 -5.99 -23.03 -29.49
CA PRO A 138 -5.74 -23.45 -30.87
C PRO A 138 -5.76 -22.24 -31.81
N LYS A 139 -4.73 -22.08 -32.66
CA LYS A 139 -4.78 -21.11 -33.76
C LYS A 139 -5.89 -21.56 -34.72
N VAL A 140 -6.88 -20.71 -34.95
CA VAL A 140 -7.89 -20.95 -35.98
C VAL A 140 -7.15 -21.06 -37.32
N GLN A 141 -7.16 -22.25 -37.93
CA GLN A 141 -6.81 -22.39 -39.34
C GLN A 141 -7.98 -21.85 -40.14
N ASP A 142 -7.72 -20.90 -41.05
CA ASP A 142 -8.71 -20.25 -41.90
C ASP A 142 -9.62 -21.28 -42.60
N THR A 143 -10.84 -21.43 -42.08
CA THR A 143 -11.97 -21.93 -42.85
C THR A 143 -12.98 -20.80 -42.94
N SER A 144 -13.22 -20.36 -44.17
CA SER A 144 -14.11 -19.26 -44.57
C SER A 144 -15.41 -19.16 -43.77
N PRO A 145 -15.97 -17.95 -43.57
CA PRO A 145 -17.16 -17.76 -42.76
C PRO A 145 -18.38 -18.34 -43.50
N VAL A 146 -18.90 -19.47 -43.01
CA VAL A 146 -20.25 -19.90 -43.36
C VAL A 146 -21.21 -19.12 -42.48
N ASN A 147 -21.97 -18.26 -43.14
CA ASN A 147 -23.09 -17.49 -42.62
C ASN A 147 -24.09 -18.45 -41.93
N GLY A 148 -24.32 -18.27 -40.63
CA GLY A 148 -25.21 -19.10 -39.83
C GLY A 148 -25.79 -18.30 -38.68
N GLU A 149 -27.10 -18.15 -38.70
CA GLU A 149 -27.93 -17.29 -37.85
C GLU A 149 -27.67 -17.48 -36.35
N ALA A 150 -27.39 -16.39 -35.64
CA ALA A 150 -27.19 -16.39 -34.21
C ALA A 150 -28.53 -16.61 -33.48
N SER A 151 -28.71 -17.82 -32.97
CA SER A 151 -29.70 -18.14 -31.96
C SER A 151 -29.32 -17.41 -30.67
N VAL A 152 -30.15 -16.49 -30.20
CA VAL A 152 -29.91 -15.74 -28.96
C VAL A 152 -30.13 -16.67 -27.75
N SER A 153 -29.07 -17.34 -27.30
CA SER A 153 -29.03 -17.99 -25.98
C SER A 153 -28.61 -16.96 -24.92
N LYS A 154 -29.43 -16.82 -23.86
CA LYS A 154 -29.31 -15.80 -22.78
C LYS A 154 -28.12 -15.97 -21.83
N THR A 155 -27.14 -16.82 -22.12
CA THR A 155 -25.96 -16.99 -21.26
C THR A 155 -24.81 -16.22 -21.90
N LYS A 156 -24.33 -15.16 -21.24
CA LYS A 156 -23.13 -14.44 -21.67
C LYS A 156 -21.92 -15.27 -21.23
N TRP A 157 -21.21 -15.85 -22.19
CA TRP A 157 -19.98 -16.60 -21.94
C TRP A 157 -18.79 -15.65 -21.89
N THR A 158 -17.86 -15.92 -20.98
CA THR A 158 -16.57 -15.20 -20.92
C THR A 158 -15.77 -15.56 -22.15
N ASN A 159 -15.47 -14.56 -22.97
CA ASN A 159 -14.63 -14.74 -24.15
C ASN A 159 -13.18 -14.32 -23.84
N ILE A 160 -12.29 -14.56 -24.82
CA ILE A 160 -10.87 -14.24 -24.67
C ILE A 160 -10.60 -12.75 -24.48
N ASP A 161 -11.40 -11.87 -25.09
CA ASP A 161 -11.24 -10.43 -24.95
C ASP A 161 -11.60 -9.98 -23.53
N ASP A 162 -12.64 -10.58 -22.92
CA ASP A 162 -12.97 -10.35 -21.51
C ASP A 162 -11.80 -10.75 -20.60
N VAL A 163 -11.12 -11.87 -20.89
CA VAL A 163 -9.95 -12.32 -20.14
C VAL A 163 -8.76 -11.38 -20.33
N LEU A 164 -8.45 -11.00 -21.57
CA LEU A 164 -7.33 -10.09 -21.87
C LEU A 164 -7.54 -8.72 -21.23
N ASN A 165 -8.74 -8.15 -21.33
CA ASN A 165 -9.07 -6.89 -20.68
C ASN A 165 -8.94 -7.01 -19.16
N GLY A 166 -9.48 -8.07 -18.56
CA GLY A 166 -9.38 -8.26 -17.11
C GLY A 166 -7.94 -8.46 -16.62
N LEU A 167 -7.10 -9.18 -17.37
CA LEU A 167 -5.67 -9.34 -17.04
C LEU A 167 -4.92 -8.02 -17.15
N VAL A 168 -5.14 -7.24 -18.22
CA VAL A 168 -4.49 -5.94 -18.41
C VAL A 168 -4.91 -4.96 -17.31
N GLU A 169 -6.20 -4.86 -17.03
CA GLU A 169 -6.73 -3.98 -15.98
C GLU A 169 -6.14 -4.35 -14.61
N TRP A 170 -6.10 -5.64 -14.28
CA TRP A 170 -5.54 -6.09 -13.00
C TRP A 170 -4.05 -5.81 -12.90
N LEU A 171 -3.26 -6.11 -13.94
CA LEU A 171 -1.82 -5.83 -13.96
C LEU A 171 -1.53 -4.33 -13.83
N CYS A 172 -2.23 -3.48 -14.59
CA CYS A 172 -2.10 -2.03 -14.47
C CYS A 172 -2.46 -1.51 -13.08
N ALA A 173 -3.46 -2.11 -12.42
CA ALA A 173 -3.82 -1.74 -11.05
C ALA A 173 -2.67 -2.04 -10.05
N GLN A 174 -1.93 -3.15 -10.23
CA GLN A 174 -0.77 -3.47 -9.40
C GLN A 174 0.39 -2.48 -9.62
N ASP A 175 0.72 -2.17 -10.88
CA ASP A 175 1.78 -1.22 -11.22
C ASP A 175 1.48 0.19 -10.69
N LEU A 176 0.23 0.64 -10.81
CA LEU A 176 -0.20 1.94 -10.28
C LEU A 176 -0.07 2.00 -8.76
N LEU A 177 -0.41 0.91 -8.06
CA LEU A 177 -0.27 0.83 -6.61
C LEU A 177 1.20 0.90 -6.20
N GLU A 178 2.11 0.25 -6.93
CA GLU A 178 3.54 0.38 -6.67
C GLU A 178 4.03 1.81 -6.88
N ALA A 179 3.66 2.44 -8.00
CA ALA A 179 4.01 3.83 -8.29
C ALA A 179 3.51 4.80 -7.21
N LEU A 180 2.27 4.62 -6.73
CA LEU A 180 1.72 5.42 -5.63
C LEU A 180 2.50 5.24 -4.32
N ASN A 181 2.90 4.01 -3.98
CA ASN A 181 3.72 3.75 -2.79
C ASN A 181 5.11 4.39 -2.91
N GLN A 182 5.73 4.32 -4.09
CA GLN A 182 7.01 4.98 -4.35
C GLN A 182 6.89 6.50 -4.22
N LEU A 183 5.81 7.09 -4.76
CA LEU A 183 5.53 8.52 -4.62
C LEU A 183 5.32 8.90 -3.15
N GLU A 184 4.55 8.12 -2.39
CA GLU A 184 4.34 8.36 -0.96
C GLU A 184 5.66 8.30 -0.19
N GLY A 185 6.51 7.31 -0.46
CA GLY A 185 7.84 7.21 0.13
C GLY A 185 8.72 8.42 -0.19
N GLY A 186 8.79 8.82 -1.46
CA GLY A 186 9.53 9.99 -1.90
C GLY A 186 9.01 11.30 -1.28
N LEU A 187 7.69 11.45 -1.13
CA LEU A 187 7.08 12.60 -0.45
C LEU A 187 7.45 12.63 1.04
N LYS A 188 7.41 11.49 1.74
CA LYS A 188 7.83 11.39 3.15
C LYS A 188 9.30 11.78 3.34
N ASP A 189 10.18 11.33 2.45
CA ASP A 189 11.60 11.68 2.50
C ASP A 189 11.85 13.17 2.21
N ASN A 190 11.09 13.75 1.28
CA ASN A 190 11.14 15.18 1.02
C ASN A 190 10.65 16.00 2.23
N ILE A 191 9.58 15.58 2.90
CA ILE A 191 9.11 16.23 4.14
C ILE A 191 10.19 16.20 5.22
N LYS A 192 10.86 15.07 5.42
CA LYS A 192 11.98 14.97 6.39
C LYS A 192 13.12 15.93 6.06
N LYS A 193 13.49 16.05 4.77
CA LYS A 193 14.54 16.99 4.33
C LYS A 193 14.13 18.45 4.53
N LEU A 194 12.89 18.79 4.18
CA LEU A 194 12.35 20.15 4.39
C LEU A 194 12.28 20.50 5.88
N ASN A 195 12.00 19.52 6.74
CA ASN A 195 11.95 19.70 8.20
C ASN A 195 13.32 19.46 8.89
N SER A 196 14.44 19.54 8.17
CA SER A 196 15.77 19.36 8.75
C SER A 196 16.29 20.62 9.43
N PHE A 197 17.14 20.46 10.45
CA PHE A 197 17.78 21.59 11.12
C PHE A 197 18.63 22.44 10.17
N GLU A 198 19.24 21.84 9.15
CA GLU A 198 20.00 22.57 8.15
C GLU A 198 19.11 23.52 7.33
N LYS A 199 17.88 23.10 7.00
CA LYS A 199 16.91 23.97 6.31
C LYS A 199 16.42 25.11 7.20
N TYR A 200 16.10 24.80 8.46
CA TYR A 200 15.81 25.82 9.47
C TYR A 200 16.94 26.86 9.59
N LYS A 201 18.18 26.36 9.71
CA LYS A 201 19.39 27.19 9.82
C LYS A 201 19.53 28.12 8.62
N GLN A 202 19.37 27.60 7.40
CA GLN A 202 19.41 28.39 6.16
C GLN A 202 18.35 29.50 6.15
N GLU A 203 17.12 29.19 6.57
CA GLU A 203 16.04 30.17 6.66
C GLU A 203 16.39 31.30 7.64
N VAL A 204 16.82 30.96 8.87
CA VAL A 204 17.23 31.95 9.88
C VAL A 204 18.38 32.82 9.38
N LEU A 205 19.41 32.21 8.78
CA LEU A 205 20.58 32.92 8.26
C LEU A 205 20.25 33.81 7.05
N SER A 206 19.23 33.46 6.26
CA SER A 206 18.71 34.31 5.18
C SER A 206 18.03 35.58 5.68
N ARG A 207 17.72 35.65 6.99
CA ARG A 207 17.00 36.76 7.66
C ARG A 207 15.57 36.98 7.18
N HIS A 208 15.00 36.00 6.50
CA HIS A 208 13.62 36.00 6.06
C HIS A 208 12.93 34.75 6.61
N LEU A 209 12.13 34.93 7.65
CA LEU A 209 11.40 33.85 8.31
C LEU A 209 9.94 33.88 7.89
N ASP A 210 9.40 32.75 7.49
CA ASP A 210 7.98 32.59 7.20
C ASP A 210 7.38 31.40 7.98
N TRP A 211 6.07 31.40 8.15
CA TRP A 211 5.41 30.29 8.83
C TRP A 211 5.44 29.03 7.98
N SER A 212 6.35 28.13 8.32
CA SER A 212 6.39 26.76 7.81
C SER A 212 6.15 25.73 8.94
N PRO A 213 5.78 24.48 8.62
CA PRO A 213 5.49 23.45 9.63
C PRO A 213 6.63 23.23 10.65
N ILE A 214 7.89 23.44 10.24
CA ILE A 214 9.08 23.22 11.08
C ILE A 214 9.05 24.06 12.36
N HIS A 215 8.59 25.32 12.29
CA HIS A 215 8.52 26.22 13.43
C HIS A 215 7.55 25.70 14.49
N LYS A 216 6.47 25.04 14.06
CA LYS A 216 5.39 24.58 14.95
C LYS A 216 5.56 23.13 15.40
N ASP A 217 6.50 22.39 14.80
CA ASP A 217 6.74 20.97 15.11
C ASP A 217 7.56 20.80 16.39
N LEU A 218 6.92 20.32 17.45
CA LEU A 218 7.57 20.10 18.73
C LEU A 218 8.65 19.01 18.70
N ASN A 219 8.53 18.01 17.82
CA ASN A 219 9.53 16.96 17.70
C ASN A 219 10.81 17.51 17.09
N PHE A 220 10.69 18.32 16.02
CA PHE A 220 11.80 19.06 15.46
C PHE A 220 12.56 19.84 16.55
N TRP A 221 11.85 20.62 17.36
CA TRP A 221 12.49 21.39 18.44
C TRP A 221 13.17 20.50 19.46
N ARG A 222 12.51 19.43 19.94
CA ARG A 222 13.10 18.51 20.94
C ARG A 222 14.35 17.81 20.43
N GLU A 223 14.35 17.36 19.18
CA GLU A 223 15.45 16.62 18.57
C GLU A 223 16.65 17.52 18.27
N ASN A 224 16.41 18.78 17.89
CA ASN A 224 17.45 19.67 17.41
C ASN A 224 17.85 20.76 18.40
N VAL A 225 17.26 20.79 19.60
CA VAL A 225 17.43 21.91 20.55
C VAL A 225 18.89 22.15 20.93
N THR A 226 19.70 21.11 21.01
CA THR A 226 21.14 21.20 21.34
C THR A 226 21.95 21.82 20.21
N ASN A 227 21.52 21.68 18.95
CA ASN A 227 22.22 22.25 17.79
C ASN A 227 22.16 23.79 17.79
N PHE A 228 21.23 24.39 18.53
CA PHE A 228 21.19 25.84 18.73
C PHE A 228 22.34 26.40 19.57
N GLU A 229 23.11 25.53 20.25
CA GLU A 229 24.32 25.93 21.00
C GLU A 229 25.55 26.09 20.10
N GLU A 230 25.50 25.59 18.87
CA GLU A 230 26.60 25.64 17.91
C GLU A 230 27.04 27.08 17.59
N ASN A 231 28.32 27.22 17.20
CA ASN A 231 28.92 28.48 16.74
C ASN A 231 28.66 29.66 17.69
N ASN A 232 28.77 29.43 19.01
CA ASN A 232 28.50 30.43 20.03
C ASN A 232 27.07 31.00 19.93
N PHE A 233 26.09 30.08 19.87
CA PHE A 233 24.67 30.38 19.78
C PHE A 233 24.31 31.24 18.56
N GLU A 234 24.95 31.00 17.41
CA GLU A 234 24.81 31.81 16.18
C GLU A 234 23.34 32.01 15.80
N ILE A 235 22.55 30.94 15.78
CA ILE A 235 21.14 30.96 15.39
C ILE A 235 20.30 31.76 16.36
N LEU A 236 20.48 31.58 17.67
CA LEU A 236 19.79 32.40 18.67
C LEU A 236 20.17 33.87 18.53
N ARG A 237 21.44 34.17 18.28
CA ARG A 237 21.91 35.56 18.10
C ARG A 237 21.31 36.20 16.84
N VAL A 238 21.16 35.45 15.75
CA VAL A 238 20.47 35.94 14.55
C VAL A 238 19.00 36.17 14.82
N LEU A 239 18.28 35.23 15.45
CA LEU A 239 16.88 35.42 15.87
C LEU A 239 16.70 36.69 16.72
N LEU A 240 17.58 36.90 17.70
CA LEU A 240 17.56 38.12 18.53
C LEU A 240 17.84 39.39 17.73
N THR A 241 18.67 39.31 16.69
CA THR A 241 18.95 40.43 15.79
C THR A 241 17.73 40.76 14.93
N LEU A 242 17.00 39.75 14.46
CA LEU A 242 15.75 39.91 13.70
C LEU A 242 14.67 40.62 14.52
N LEU A 243 14.60 40.38 15.84
CA LEU A 243 13.67 41.10 16.71
C LEU A 243 13.86 42.63 16.66
N ASP A 244 15.11 43.09 16.65
CA ASP A 244 15.43 44.52 16.69
C ASP A 244 15.48 45.15 15.30
N GLN A 245 15.92 44.40 14.28
CA GLN A 245 16.35 44.96 12.99
C GLN A 245 15.48 44.55 11.79
N SER A 246 14.62 43.53 11.93
CA SER A 246 13.77 43.12 10.80
C SER A 246 12.70 44.19 10.53
N PRO A 247 12.58 44.68 9.28
CA PRO A 247 11.48 45.56 8.90
C PRO A 247 10.18 44.81 8.65
N ASP A 248 10.23 43.48 8.56
CA ASP A 248 9.08 42.61 8.34
C ASP A 248 8.49 42.13 9.68
N PRO A 249 7.25 42.53 10.03
CA PRO A 249 6.57 42.08 11.23
C PRO A 249 6.37 40.56 11.28
N ARG A 250 6.23 39.89 10.12
CA ARG A 250 6.08 38.44 10.11
C ARG A 250 7.36 37.77 10.59
N THR A 251 8.50 38.14 10.04
CA THR A 251 9.81 37.65 10.48
C THR A 251 10.04 37.88 11.99
N GLN A 252 9.64 39.04 12.53
CA GLN A 252 9.72 39.32 13.97
C GLN A 252 8.81 38.38 14.78
N ALA A 253 7.57 38.14 14.32
CA ALA A 253 6.63 37.25 14.97
C ALA A 253 7.12 35.80 15.01
N VAL A 254 7.66 35.28 13.89
CA VAL A 254 8.26 33.94 13.83
C VAL A 254 9.48 33.86 14.75
N ALA A 255 10.37 34.85 14.73
CA ALA A 255 11.54 34.88 15.61
C ALA A 255 11.17 34.90 17.10
N CYS A 256 10.15 35.66 17.50
CA CYS A 256 9.62 35.63 18.88
C CYS A 256 9.11 34.24 19.24
N PHE A 257 8.35 33.61 18.34
CA PHE A 257 7.81 32.29 18.57
C PHE A 257 8.91 31.23 18.69
N ASP A 258 9.89 31.25 17.80
CA ASP A 258 11.01 30.31 17.77
C ASP A 258 11.86 30.38 19.05
N LEU A 259 12.20 31.59 19.51
CA LEU A 259 12.84 31.78 20.81
C LEU A 259 12.00 31.18 21.94
N SER A 260 10.68 31.34 21.87
CA SER A 260 9.77 30.74 22.86
C SER A 260 9.75 29.21 22.80
N GLN A 261 9.94 28.59 21.63
CA GLN A 261 10.04 27.13 21.50
C GLN A 261 11.38 26.61 22.01
N PHE A 262 12.48 27.33 21.73
CA PHE A 262 13.78 27.02 22.31
C PHE A 262 13.74 27.04 23.85
N ILE A 263 13.19 28.10 24.46
CA ILE A 263 13.02 28.20 25.93
C ILE A 263 12.20 27.02 26.48
N ARG A 264 11.17 26.59 25.75
CA ARG A 264 10.28 25.50 26.15
C ARG A 264 10.98 24.14 26.10
N CYS A 265 11.79 23.91 25.07
CA CYS A 265 12.37 22.59 24.80
C CYS A 265 13.77 22.40 25.41
N HIS A 266 14.51 23.49 25.64
CA HIS A 266 15.86 23.42 26.17
C HIS A 266 15.86 23.50 27.71
N PRO A 267 16.48 22.54 28.43
CA PRO A 267 16.52 22.55 29.90
C PRO A 267 17.12 23.84 30.49
N ALA A 268 18.19 24.34 29.87
CA ALA A 268 18.84 25.60 30.23
C ALA A 268 18.36 26.81 29.40
N GLY A 269 17.30 26.65 28.60
CA GLY A 269 16.89 27.63 27.59
C GLY A 269 16.68 29.03 28.17
N ARG A 270 16.06 29.13 29.35
CA ARG A 270 15.87 30.41 30.06
C ARG A 270 17.18 31.10 30.42
N VAL A 271 18.14 30.34 30.94
CA VAL A 271 19.44 30.87 31.36
C VAL A 271 20.18 31.40 30.12
N ILE A 272 20.27 30.57 29.09
CA ILE A 272 20.94 30.89 27.82
C ILE A 272 20.37 32.16 27.19
N VAL A 273 19.05 32.24 26.99
CA VAL A 273 18.46 33.44 26.34
C VAL A 273 18.55 34.69 27.24
N THR A 274 18.62 34.52 28.56
CA THR A 274 18.82 35.65 29.49
C THR A 274 20.23 36.19 29.36
N ASP A 275 21.25 35.33 29.30
CA ASP A 275 22.64 35.71 29.10
C ASP A 275 22.86 36.38 27.73
N LEU A 276 22.11 35.96 26.72
CA LEU A 276 22.05 36.59 25.40
C LEU A 276 21.23 37.90 25.36
N LYS A 277 20.74 38.38 26.51
CA LYS A 277 19.95 39.62 26.67
C LYS A 277 18.63 39.63 25.88
N ALA A 278 17.98 38.48 25.74
CA ALA A 278 16.71 38.36 25.01
C ALA A 278 15.56 39.16 25.65
N LYS A 279 15.56 39.24 26.99
CA LYS A 279 14.48 39.85 27.78
C LYS A 279 14.15 41.27 27.31
N GLU A 280 15.14 42.14 27.23
CA GLU A 280 14.95 43.54 26.84
C GLU A 280 14.48 43.68 25.39
N ARG A 281 14.97 42.82 24.49
CA ARG A 281 14.60 42.83 23.07
C ARG A 281 13.15 42.42 22.87
N VAL A 282 12.72 41.32 23.48
CA VAL A 282 11.34 40.84 23.37
C VAL A 282 10.35 41.80 24.05
N MET A 283 10.72 42.42 25.17
CA MET A 283 9.87 43.40 25.85
C MET A 283 9.50 44.62 25.00
N LYS A 284 10.43 45.09 24.14
CA LYS A 284 10.17 46.21 23.22
C LYS A 284 9.03 45.90 22.24
N LEU A 285 8.85 44.62 21.90
CA LEU A 285 7.85 44.15 20.95
C LEU A 285 6.46 43.94 21.57
N LEU A 286 6.29 44.09 22.90
CA LEU A 286 4.99 43.95 23.56
C LEU A 286 3.97 45.04 23.19
N ASN A 287 4.44 46.19 22.70
CA ASN A 287 3.60 47.30 22.27
C ASN A 287 3.71 47.53 20.75
N HIS A 288 4.03 46.48 19.99
CA HIS A 288 4.19 46.57 18.54
C HIS A 288 2.83 46.79 17.85
N GLU A 289 2.81 47.57 16.76
CA GLU A 289 1.59 47.89 16.01
C GLU A 289 0.93 46.64 15.41
N ASN A 290 1.74 45.68 14.98
CA ASN A 290 1.27 44.39 14.49
C ASN A 290 0.90 43.45 15.66
N ALA A 291 -0.37 43.04 15.72
CA ALA A 291 -0.92 42.18 16.76
C ALA A 291 -0.27 40.79 16.82
N GLU A 292 0.20 40.23 15.71
CA GLU A 292 0.85 38.92 15.67
C GLU A 292 2.24 38.96 16.33
N VAL A 293 2.98 40.05 16.12
CA VAL A 293 4.24 40.31 16.82
C VAL A 293 3.99 40.39 18.32
N THR A 294 3.04 41.23 18.74
CA THR A 294 2.68 41.41 20.15
C THR A 294 2.25 40.09 20.80
N LYS A 295 1.45 39.28 20.12
CA LYS A 295 1.02 37.95 20.60
C LYS A 295 2.21 37.01 20.83
N ASN A 296 3.12 36.89 19.86
CA ASN A 296 4.26 35.99 19.96
C ASN A 296 5.33 36.51 20.93
N ALA A 297 5.51 37.83 21.02
CA ALA A 297 6.36 38.45 22.04
C ALA A 297 5.83 38.17 23.45
N LEU A 298 4.52 38.30 23.67
CA LEU A 298 3.88 37.96 24.94
C LEU A 298 4.10 36.48 25.30
N LEU A 299 3.90 35.57 24.35
CA LEU A 299 4.16 34.13 24.56
C LEU A 299 5.62 33.87 24.96
N CYS A 300 6.56 34.52 24.28
CA CYS A 300 7.99 34.40 24.59
C CYS A 300 8.32 34.92 25.99
N ILE A 301 7.78 36.09 26.37
CA ILE A 301 7.93 36.67 27.72
C ILE A 301 7.33 35.75 28.79
N GLN A 302 6.12 35.24 28.58
CA GLN A 302 5.48 34.32 29.52
C GLN A 302 6.37 33.09 29.79
N ARG A 303 6.99 32.52 28.75
CA ARG A 303 7.90 31.38 28.90
C ARG A 303 9.23 31.74 29.57
N LEU A 304 9.71 32.96 29.35
CA LEU A 304 10.94 33.48 29.95
C LEU A 304 10.78 33.72 31.46
N PHE A 305 9.62 34.23 31.91
CA PHE A 305 9.38 34.60 33.32
C PHE A 305 8.68 33.54 34.16
N LEU A 306 7.77 32.75 33.59
CA LEU A 306 6.98 31.80 34.37
C LEU A 306 7.71 30.47 34.49
N GLY A 307 7.99 30.00 35.71
CA GLY A 307 8.56 28.68 35.96
C GLY A 307 7.77 27.55 35.27
N ALA A 308 8.40 26.40 35.02
CA ALA A 308 7.80 25.30 34.24
C ALA A 308 6.40 24.86 34.72
N LYS A 309 6.12 25.02 36.02
CA LYS A 309 4.80 24.74 36.64
C LYS A 309 3.68 25.70 36.25
N TYR A 310 3.97 26.95 35.88
CA TYR A 310 2.94 27.96 35.58
C TYR A 310 2.65 28.10 34.07
N ALA A 311 3.63 27.74 33.22
CA ALA A 311 3.48 27.80 31.76
C ALA A 311 2.52 26.72 31.19
N SER A 312 2.31 25.61 31.89
CA SER A 312 1.37 24.54 31.49
C SER A 312 -0.10 24.92 31.67
N PHE A 313 -0.41 25.89 32.54
CA PHE A 313 -1.79 26.33 32.82
C PHE A 313 -2.32 27.41 31.85
N LEU A 314 -1.47 27.93 30.98
CA LEU A 314 -1.82 29.00 30.02
C LEU A 314 -2.05 28.46 28.59
N GLN A 315 -2.07 27.14 28.41
CA GLN A 315 -2.45 26.52 27.13
C GLN A 315 -3.98 26.30 27.12
N VAL A 316 -4.72 27.35 26.75
CA VAL A 316 -6.06 27.26 26.18
C VAL A 316 -5.99 27.82 24.76
#